data_AF-A0A4Q3DSU2-F1
#
_entry.id   AF-A0A4Q3DSU2-F1
#
_cell.length_a   1.000
_cell.length_b   1.000
_cell.length_c   1.000
_cell.angle_alpha   90.00
_cell.angle_beta   90.00
_cell.angle_gamma   90.00
#
_symmetry.space_group_name_H-M   'P 1'
#
loop_
_entity.id
_entity.type
_entity.pdbx_description
1 polymer ?
#
loop_
_entity_poly.entity_id
_entity_poly.type
_entity_poly.pdbx_seq_one_letter_code
_entity_poly.pdbx_strand_id
1 'polypeptide(L)'
;MSVQKKVSIHEDWAVVILGGLIVLLSIAGLLLAVPSFGWENAEQLTSKVLSGKNLQIMGIQFLFVGVVAALGAVLIGRSLSGTLKTFPIVYVLTIVALILTGNSQVKALNLEAVIFSLAIGLLIGNFLKLPVWFKEALSTELFVKIGLVLLGTGVIFSDILKAGGLGLAQALVVVISVWYFAFWLCKKLNIDSELTMMISSAVSICGVSAAIATSGAIKGDSKKLSYVISMVLITAIPMMIFMPYIAHYFNFPQQVTGAWLGGSIDTTGAVVASGSLVGEEALKISTIVKFSQNVLLGIAAFAISVYWTYTN
;
A
#
# COMPACT_ATOMS: atom_id res chain seq x y z
N MET A 1 -16.72 36.65 23.15
CA MET A 1 -15.96 35.38 23.26
C MET A 1 -15.00 35.33 22.09
N SER A 2 -13.71 35.31 22.37
CA SER A 2 -12.62 35.43 21.40
C SER A 2 -12.66 34.29 20.38
N VAL A 3 -12.84 34.64 19.11
CA VAL A 3 -12.60 33.75 17.97
C VAL A 3 -11.12 33.43 17.96
N GLN A 4 -10.72 32.31 18.58
CA GLN A 4 -9.36 31.80 18.47
C GLN A 4 -9.09 31.54 16.99
N LYS A 5 -8.16 32.30 16.40
CA LYS A 5 -7.53 31.95 15.13
C LYS A 5 -6.92 30.56 15.30
N LYS A 6 -7.60 29.53 14.78
CA LYS A 6 -7.00 28.21 14.59
C LYS A 6 -5.80 28.43 13.68
N VAL A 7 -4.59 28.29 14.21
CA VAL A 7 -3.38 28.19 13.41
C VAL A 7 -3.45 26.82 12.73
N SER A 8 -4.15 26.76 11.60
CA SER A 8 -4.19 25.57 10.75
C SER A 8 -2.94 25.58 9.88
N ILE A 9 -2.09 24.58 10.05
CA ILE A 9 -0.98 24.36 9.12
C ILE A 9 -1.50 23.64 7.88
N HIS A 10 -0.82 23.84 6.75
CA HIS A 10 -1.15 23.11 5.52
C HIS A 10 -1.01 21.60 5.75
N GLU A 11 -1.90 20.81 5.16
CA GLU A 11 -1.96 19.35 5.35
C GLU A 11 -0.63 18.66 5.07
N ASP A 12 0.11 19.11 4.05
CA ASP A 12 1.43 18.57 3.71
C ASP A 12 2.45 18.74 4.83
N TRP A 13 2.43 19.88 5.54
CA TRP A 13 3.31 20.10 6.68
C TRP A 13 2.88 19.27 7.89
N ALA A 14 1.57 19.08 8.09
CA ALA A 14 1.07 18.18 9.12
C ALA A 14 1.53 16.73 8.88
N VAL A 15 1.51 16.26 7.63
CA VAL A 15 2.04 14.96 7.23
C VAL A 15 3.53 14.85 7.57
N VAL A 16 4.34 15.82 7.17
CA VAL A 16 5.80 15.78 7.41
C VAL A 16 6.11 15.74 8.90
N ILE A 17 5.40 16.55 9.70
CA ILE A 17 5.57 16.58 11.16
C ILE A 17 5.15 15.25 11.79
N LEU A 18 3.96 14.73 11.46
CA LEU A 18 3.43 13.50 12.06
C LEU A 18 4.21 12.27 11.61
N GLY A 19 4.49 12.15 10.31
CA GLY A 19 5.31 11.07 9.75
C GLY A 19 6.73 11.10 10.32
N GLY A 20 7.36 12.28 10.35
CA GLY A 20 8.68 12.47 10.96
C GLY A 20 8.71 12.14 12.45
N LEU A 21 7.67 12.51 13.20
CA LEU A 21 7.53 12.17 14.62
C LEU A 21 7.41 10.65 14.83
N ILE A 22 6.63 9.93 14.01
CA ILE A 22 6.54 8.47 14.09
C ILE A 22 7.92 7.82 13.81
N VAL A 23 8.65 8.33 12.83
CA VAL A 23 10.01 7.86 12.50
C VAL A 23 10.97 8.11 13.67
N LEU A 24 10.99 9.32 14.23
CA LEU A 24 11.84 9.68 15.35
C LEU A 24 11.52 8.84 16.60
N LEU A 25 10.24 8.63 16.91
CA LEU A 25 9.82 7.76 18.01
C LEU A 25 10.29 6.31 17.79
N SER A 26 10.20 5.82 16.55
CA SER A 26 10.68 4.47 16.20
C SER A 26 12.19 4.34 16.38
N ILE A 27 12.97 5.35 15.95
CA ILE A 27 14.44 5.41 16.15
C ILE A 27 14.78 5.51 17.64
N ALA A 28 13.99 6.25 18.42
CA ALA A 28 14.14 6.38 19.87
C ALA A 28 13.75 5.11 20.66
N GLY A 29 13.35 4.03 19.98
CA GLY A 29 13.07 2.72 20.58
C GLY A 29 11.59 2.43 20.86
N LEU A 30 10.67 3.31 20.47
CA LEU A 30 9.23 3.03 20.53
C LEU A 30 8.82 2.12 19.37
N LEU A 31 9.10 0.82 19.51
CA LEU A 31 8.69 -0.20 18.54
C LEU A 31 7.31 -0.75 18.92
N LEU A 32 6.30 -0.41 18.11
CA LEU A 32 4.96 -0.96 18.26
C LEU A 32 4.94 -2.41 17.77
N ALA A 33 4.45 -3.32 18.62
CA ALA A 33 4.24 -4.70 18.22
C ALA A 33 3.21 -4.80 17.09
N VAL A 34 3.46 -5.69 16.12
CA VAL A 34 2.54 -5.94 15.00
C VAL A 34 1.54 -7.02 15.40
N PRO A 35 0.21 -6.77 15.32
CA PRO A 35 -0.77 -7.80 15.61
C PRO A 35 -0.69 -8.96 14.61
N SER A 36 -0.93 -10.18 15.09
CA SER A 36 -1.00 -11.37 14.24
C SER A 36 -2.43 -11.58 13.74
N PHE A 37 -2.58 -11.72 12.43
CA PHE A 37 -3.89 -12.00 11.82
C PHE A 37 -3.95 -13.38 11.18
N GLY A 38 -2.87 -14.18 11.16
CA GLY A 38 -2.84 -15.46 10.44
C GLY A 38 -3.53 -16.61 11.19
N TRP A 39 -4.53 -17.24 10.56
CA TRP A 39 -5.28 -18.39 11.10
C TRP A 39 -5.71 -19.38 10.00
N GLU A 40 -5.77 -20.68 10.36
CA GLU A 40 -6.25 -21.76 9.48
C GLU A 40 -7.64 -22.25 9.87
N ASN A 41 -7.87 -22.43 11.17
CA ASN A 41 -9.11 -23.00 11.73
C ASN A 41 -9.71 -22.07 12.79
N ALA A 42 -10.98 -22.30 13.17
CA ALA A 42 -11.68 -21.52 14.17
C ALA A 42 -10.96 -21.46 15.54
N GLU A 43 -10.26 -22.54 15.90
CA GLU A 43 -9.44 -22.60 17.12
C GLU A 43 -8.25 -21.64 17.08
N GLN A 44 -7.55 -21.52 15.94
CA GLN A 44 -6.46 -20.57 15.79
C GLN A 44 -6.97 -19.12 15.73
N LEU A 45 -8.15 -18.90 15.14
CA LEU A 45 -8.78 -17.59 15.14
C LEU A 45 -9.03 -17.11 16.58
N THR A 46 -9.52 -17.96 17.46
CA THR A 46 -9.76 -17.58 18.86
C THR A 46 -8.48 -17.56 19.71
N SER A 47 -7.65 -18.59 19.62
CA SER A 47 -6.47 -18.76 20.47
C SER A 47 -5.28 -17.89 20.08
N LYS A 48 -5.19 -17.42 18.83
CA LYS A 48 -4.07 -16.61 18.32
C LYS A 48 -4.51 -15.20 17.98
N VAL A 49 -5.49 -15.06 17.08
CA VAL A 49 -5.92 -13.75 16.56
C VAL A 49 -6.75 -12.98 17.60
N LEU A 50 -7.72 -13.63 18.24
CA LEU A 50 -8.54 -13.04 19.31
C LEU A 50 -7.98 -13.30 20.71
N SER A 51 -6.70 -13.70 20.80
CA SER A 51 -6.03 -13.89 22.09
C SER A 51 -5.93 -12.57 22.86
N GLY A 52 -6.01 -12.62 24.19
CA GLY A 52 -5.93 -11.40 25.02
C GLY A 52 -4.65 -10.59 24.77
N LYS A 53 -3.52 -11.27 24.54
CA LYS A 53 -2.25 -10.62 24.19
C LYS A 53 -2.31 -9.92 22.83
N ASN A 54 -2.88 -10.56 21.81
CA ASN A 54 -2.98 -9.96 20.49
C ASN A 54 -4.00 -8.79 20.48
N LEU A 55 -5.10 -8.93 21.22
CA LEU A 55 -6.09 -7.86 21.39
C LEU A 55 -5.49 -6.65 22.13
N GLN A 56 -4.60 -6.87 23.09
CA GLN A 56 -3.83 -5.80 23.74
C GLN A 56 -2.92 -5.09 22.74
N ILE A 57 -2.24 -5.83 21.85
CA ILE A 57 -1.41 -5.23 20.79
C ILE A 57 -2.28 -4.38 19.85
N MET A 58 -3.44 -4.90 19.42
CA MET A 58 -4.41 -4.13 18.62
C MET A 58 -4.89 -2.87 19.37
N GLY A 59 -5.16 -2.97 20.68
CA GLY A 59 -5.55 -1.83 21.51
C GLY A 59 -4.48 -0.75 21.60
N ILE A 60 -3.22 -1.14 21.78
CA ILE A 60 -2.08 -0.20 21.78
C ILE A 60 -1.94 0.47 20.42
N GLN A 61 -2.06 -0.29 19.33
CA GLN A 61 -2.00 0.26 17.97
C GLN A 61 -3.17 1.21 17.70
N PHE A 62 -4.38 0.86 18.14
CA PHE A 62 -5.57 1.71 18.06
C PHE A 62 -5.34 3.05 18.75
N LEU A 63 -4.80 3.03 19.98
CA LEU A 63 -4.49 4.25 20.72
C LEU A 63 -3.43 5.08 20.01
N PHE A 64 -2.35 4.47 19.55
CA PHE A 64 -1.27 5.17 18.86
C PHE A 64 -1.75 5.86 17.58
N VAL A 65 -2.41 5.10 16.68
CA VAL A 65 -2.92 5.65 15.42
C VAL A 65 -4.05 6.64 15.69
N GLY A 66 -4.86 6.43 16.73
CA GLY A 66 -5.90 7.36 17.17
C GLY A 66 -5.34 8.70 17.65
N VAL A 67 -4.22 8.68 18.37
CA VAL A 67 -3.49 9.90 18.76
C VAL A 67 -2.94 10.61 17.52
N VAL A 68 -2.33 9.89 16.57
CA VAL A 68 -1.85 10.48 15.31
C VAL A 68 -3.00 11.11 14.53
N ALA A 69 -4.15 10.43 14.43
CA ALA A 69 -5.34 10.92 13.76
C ALA A 69 -5.91 12.18 14.45
N ALA A 70 -5.97 12.19 15.78
CA ALA A 70 -6.42 13.32 16.57
C ALA A 70 -5.48 14.54 16.41
N LEU A 71 -4.16 14.33 16.48
CA LEU A 71 -3.17 15.37 16.25
C LEU A 71 -3.26 15.92 14.83
N GLY A 72 -3.40 15.06 13.82
CA GLY A 72 -3.62 15.47 12.44
C GLY A 72 -4.87 16.33 12.27
N ALA A 73 -5.99 15.92 12.88
CA ALA A 73 -7.22 16.70 12.86
C ALA A 73 -7.03 18.09 13.49
N VAL A 74 -6.32 18.17 14.62
CA VAL A 74 -6.02 19.45 15.29
C VAL A 74 -5.11 20.35 14.43
N LEU A 75 -4.02 19.80 13.89
CA LEU A 75 -3.04 20.53 13.08
C LEU A 75 -3.64 21.10 11.79
N ILE A 76 -4.51 20.32 11.12
CA ILE A 76 -5.17 20.72 9.87
C ILE A 76 -6.42 21.60 10.16
N GLY A 77 -6.83 21.70 11.42
CA GLY A 77 -8.00 22.47 11.84
C GLY A 77 -9.34 21.78 11.63
N ARG A 78 -9.36 20.47 11.30
CA ARG A 78 -10.57 19.65 11.16
C ARG A 78 -11.28 19.41 12.51
N SER A 79 -12.47 18.83 12.47
CA SER A 79 -13.24 18.50 13.66
C SER A 79 -12.62 17.32 14.41
N LEU A 80 -12.08 17.59 15.61
CA LEU A 80 -11.56 16.55 16.50
C LEU A 80 -12.66 15.58 16.93
N SER A 81 -13.85 16.07 17.26
CA SER A 81 -14.98 15.23 17.66
C SER A 81 -15.46 14.33 16.52
N GLY A 82 -15.48 14.83 15.29
CA GLY A 82 -15.79 14.02 14.10
C GLY A 82 -14.75 12.92 13.88
N THR A 83 -13.46 13.28 13.96
CA THR A 83 -12.35 12.33 13.78
C THR A 83 -12.38 11.22 14.83
N LEU A 84 -12.57 11.57 16.11
CA LEU A 84 -12.65 10.59 17.21
C LEU A 84 -13.87 9.66 17.13
N LYS A 85 -14.96 10.07 16.46
CA LYS A 85 -16.12 9.20 16.20
C LYS A 85 -15.93 8.30 14.99
N THR A 86 -15.32 8.81 13.93
CA THR A 86 -15.11 8.08 12.68
C THR A 86 -13.97 7.07 12.79
N PHE A 87 -12.87 7.44 13.47
CA PHE A 87 -11.66 6.62 13.55
C PHE A 87 -11.91 5.20 14.12
N PRO A 88 -12.65 5.00 15.23
CA PRO A 88 -12.96 3.66 15.73
C PRO A 88 -13.68 2.77 14.71
N ILE A 89 -14.61 3.35 13.95
CA ILE A 89 -15.36 2.61 12.94
C ILE A 89 -14.42 2.16 11.83
N VAL A 90 -13.61 3.08 11.28
CA VAL A 90 -12.65 2.76 10.21
C VAL A 90 -11.61 1.76 10.69
N TYR A 91 -11.11 1.89 11.92
CA TYR A 91 -10.15 0.95 12.51
C TYR A 91 -10.75 -0.45 12.63
N VAL A 92 -11.98 -0.58 13.15
CA VAL A 92 -12.67 -1.88 13.26
C VAL A 92 -12.87 -2.51 11.88
N LEU A 93 -13.32 -1.73 10.88
CA LEU A 93 -13.45 -2.23 9.50
C LEU A 93 -12.11 -2.72 8.93
N THR A 94 -11.02 -2.00 9.25
CA THR A 94 -9.66 -2.40 8.85
C THR A 94 -9.23 -3.70 9.53
N ILE A 95 -9.50 -3.86 10.82
CA ILE A 95 -9.23 -5.10 11.56
C ILE A 95 -10.03 -6.27 10.98
N VAL A 96 -11.31 -6.07 10.65
CA VAL A 96 -12.13 -7.09 9.99
C VAL A 96 -11.52 -7.49 8.64
N ALA A 97 -11.12 -6.52 7.80
CA ALA A 97 -10.44 -6.81 6.54
C ALA A 97 -9.15 -7.61 6.73
N LEU A 98 -8.33 -7.26 7.73
CA LEU A 98 -7.09 -7.96 8.06
C LEU A 98 -7.32 -9.38 8.58
N ILE A 99 -8.36 -9.58 9.40
CA ILE A 99 -8.76 -10.92 9.88
C ILE A 99 -9.21 -11.78 8.71
N LEU A 100 -10.00 -11.24 7.77
CA LEU A 100 -10.45 -11.97 6.58
C LEU A 100 -9.25 -12.38 5.69
N THR A 101 -8.32 -11.46 5.43
CA THR A 101 -7.08 -11.75 4.68
C THR A 101 -6.17 -12.73 5.38
N GLY A 102 -6.17 -12.74 6.71
CA GLY A 102 -5.35 -13.62 7.52
C GLY A 102 -5.72 -15.11 7.45
N ASN A 103 -6.88 -15.44 6.89
CA ASN A 103 -7.29 -16.82 6.65
C ASN A 103 -6.36 -17.51 5.64
N SER A 104 -5.97 -18.75 5.92
CA SER A 104 -5.05 -19.52 5.06
C SER A 104 -5.56 -19.76 3.64
N GLN A 105 -6.85 -20.00 3.44
CA GLN A 105 -7.44 -20.19 2.11
C GLN A 105 -7.42 -18.89 1.31
N VAL A 106 -7.76 -17.77 1.95
CA VAL A 106 -7.73 -16.44 1.35
C VAL A 106 -6.30 -16.05 0.97
N LYS A 107 -5.34 -16.36 1.84
CA LYS A 107 -3.91 -16.14 1.59
C LYS A 107 -3.39 -17.02 0.45
N ALA A 108 -3.88 -18.26 0.31
CA ALA A 108 -3.54 -19.12 -0.82
C ALA A 108 -4.02 -18.53 -2.16
N LEU A 109 -5.17 -17.87 -2.17
CA LEU A 109 -5.67 -17.11 -3.32
C LEU A 109 -4.97 -15.77 -3.54
N ASN A 110 -4.02 -15.38 -2.68
CA ASN A 110 -3.30 -14.11 -2.72
C ASN A 110 -4.21 -12.87 -2.70
N LEU A 111 -5.33 -12.98 -2.01
CA LEU A 111 -6.26 -11.87 -1.84
C LEU A 111 -5.78 -10.95 -0.71
N GLU A 112 -5.30 -9.77 -1.07
CA GLU A 112 -4.77 -8.79 -0.12
C GLU A 112 -5.89 -8.06 0.67
N ALA A 113 -5.51 -7.51 1.82
CA ALA A 113 -6.41 -6.73 2.69
C ALA A 113 -7.05 -5.54 1.99
N VAL A 114 -6.40 -5.02 0.94
CA VAL A 114 -6.90 -3.91 0.13
C VAL A 114 -8.18 -4.32 -0.62
N ILE A 115 -8.28 -5.57 -1.10
CA ILE A 115 -9.49 -6.08 -1.78
C ILE A 115 -10.67 -6.08 -0.80
N PHE A 116 -10.47 -6.64 0.39
CA PHE A 116 -11.51 -6.70 1.42
C PHE A 116 -11.91 -5.32 1.91
N SER A 117 -10.93 -4.42 2.11
CA SER A 117 -11.19 -3.04 2.50
C SER A 117 -12.03 -2.31 1.45
N LEU A 118 -11.69 -2.48 0.17
CA LEU A 118 -12.46 -1.90 -0.94
C LEU A 118 -13.86 -2.51 -1.03
N ALA A 119 -13.99 -3.84 -0.94
CA ALA A 119 -15.28 -4.53 -0.99
C ALA A 119 -16.20 -4.09 0.15
N ILE A 120 -15.68 -4.04 1.39
CA ILE A 120 -16.43 -3.54 2.56
C ILE A 120 -16.83 -2.08 2.34
N GLY A 121 -15.91 -1.23 1.87
CA GLY A 121 -16.19 0.17 1.57
C GLY A 121 -17.28 0.36 0.50
N LEU A 122 -17.25 -0.44 -0.57
CA LEU A 122 -18.25 -0.44 -1.63
C LEU A 122 -19.61 -0.96 -1.15
N LEU A 123 -19.64 -2.02 -0.35
CA LEU A 123 -20.88 -2.54 0.24
C LEU A 123 -21.52 -1.48 1.15
N ILE A 124 -20.75 -0.92 2.09
CA ILE A 124 -21.25 0.13 2.97
C ILE A 124 -21.71 1.35 2.15
N GLY A 125 -20.92 1.78 1.17
CA GLY A 125 -21.22 2.95 0.35
C GLY A 125 -22.46 2.81 -0.55
N ASN A 126 -22.77 1.59 -1.01
CA ASN A 126 -23.94 1.33 -1.85
C ASN A 126 -25.21 1.04 -1.02
N PHE A 127 -25.09 0.38 0.13
CA PHE A 127 -26.24 -0.04 0.94
C PHE A 127 -26.58 0.93 2.09
N LEU A 128 -25.62 1.73 2.58
CA LEU A 128 -25.81 2.62 3.72
C LEU A 128 -25.57 4.08 3.32
N LYS A 129 -26.52 4.96 3.68
CA LYS A 129 -26.32 6.40 3.57
C LYS A 129 -25.39 6.87 4.68
N LEU A 130 -24.12 7.05 4.36
CA LEU A 130 -23.13 7.56 5.31
C LEU A 130 -23.46 8.99 5.73
N PRO A 131 -23.48 9.30 7.04
CA PRO A 131 -23.80 10.63 7.53
C PRO A 131 -22.68 11.62 7.18
N VAL A 132 -23.03 12.91 7.08
CA VAL A 132 -22.12 13.98 6.64
C VAL A 132 -20.87 14.06 7.53
N TRP A 133 -21.03 13.96 8.85
CA TRP A 133 -19.92 13.98 9.81
C TRP A 133 -18.90 12.86 9.58
N PHE A 134 -19.33 11.71 9.04
CA PHE A 134 -18.44 10.59 8.74
C PHE A 134 -17.62 10.87 7.49
N LYS A 135 -18.27 11.42 6.45
CA LYS A 135 -17.63 11.79 5.18
C LYS A 135 -16.59 12.90 5.36
N GLU A 136 -16.91 13.93 6.14
CA GLU A 136 -16.01 15.06 6.38
C GLU A 136 -14.79 14.69 7.24
N ALA A 137 -14.95 13.70 8.13
CA ALA A 137 -13.89 13.21 9.00
C ALA A 137 -12.93 12.22 8.32
N LEU A 138 -13.30 11.64 7.17
CA LEU A 138 -12.41 10.80 6.38
C LEU A 138 -11.26 11.65 5.83
N SER A 139 -10.07 11.43 6.38
CA SER A 139 -8.84 12.12 5.99
C SER A 139 -7.93 11.17 5.22
N THR A 140 -8.44 10.61 4.12
CA THR A 140 -7.73 9.60 3.32
C THR A 140 -6.35 10.10 2.87
N GLU A 141 -6.27 11.36 2.45
CA GLU A 141 -5.03 11.99 1.97
C GLU A 141 -3.95 12.07 3.07
N LEU A 142 -4.31 12.53 4.28
CA LEU A 142 -3.42 12.52 5.45
C LEU A 142 -2.82 11.12 5.73
N PHE A 143 -3.67 10.09 5.83
CA PHE A 143 -3.20 8.73 6.14
C PHE A 143 -2.34 8.15 5.02
N VAL A 144 -2.73 8.36 3.77
CA VAL A 144 -1.96 7.93 2.59
C VAL A 144 -0.58 8.58 2.57
N LYS A 145 -0.50 9.89 2.79
CA LYS A 145 0.77 10.62 2.78
C LYS A 145 1.67 10.29 3.97
N ILE A 146 1.11 10.09 5.17
CA ILE A 146 1.89 9.57 6.31
C ILE A 146 2.41 8.17 5.98
N GLY A 147 1.57 7.31 5.41
CA GLY A 147 1.96 6.00 4.91
C GLY A 147 3.13 6.07 3.92
N LEU A 148 3.11 7.03 2.99
CA LEU A 148 4.20 7.26 2.03
C LEU A 148 5.52 7.62 2.73
N VAL A 149 5.50 8.50 3.74
CA VAL A 149 6.68 8.84 4.54
C VAL A 149 7.22 7.60 5.25
N LEU A 150 6.36 6.83 5.92
CA LEU A 150 6.75 5.62 6.63
C LEU A 150 7.31 4.55 5.68
N LEU A 151 6.66 4.32 4.54
CA LEU A 151 7.13 3.41 3.50
C LEU A 151 8.52 3.82 2.99
N GLY A 152 8.73 5.12 2.71
CA GLY A 152 10.04 5.64 2.34
C GLY A 152 11.11 5.32 3.39
N THR A 153 10.81 5.50 4.68
CA THR A 153 11.79 5.20 5.74
C THR A 153 12.04 3.70 5.94
N GLY A 154 11.06 2.83 5.74
CA GLY A 154 11.18 1.39 5.98
C GLY A 154 11.81 0.61 4.81
N VAL A 155 11.46 0.97 3.57
CA VAL A 155 11.84 0.20 2.37
C VAL A 155 13.31 0.41 1.98
N ILE A 156 13.86 1.60 2.23
CA ILE A 156 15.15 1.97 1.64
C ILE A 156 16.33 1.17 2.21
N PHE A 157 16.42 0.88 3.52
CA PHE A 157 17.66 0.31 4.06
C PHE A 157 17.80 -1.22 3.91
N SER A 158 16.76 -1.98 4.26
CA SER A 158 16.80 -3.45 4.19
C SER A 158 16.81 -3.96 2.75
N ASP A 159 16.02 -3.35 1.89
CA ASP A 159 15.82 -3.85 0.53
C ASP A 159 16.97 -3.46 -0.40
N ILE A 160 17.60 -2.30 -0.20
CA ILE A 160 18.85 -1.92 -0.89
C ILE A 160 19.98 -2.91 -0.59
N LEU A 161 20.14 -3.29 0.69
CA LEU A 161 21.17 -4.24 1.11
C LEU A 161 20.95 -5.63 0.50
N LYS A 162 19.70 -6.05 0.32
CA LYS A 162 19.34 -7.33 -0.32
C LYS A 162 19.46 -7.28 -1.86
N ALA A 163 19.11 -6.15 -2.48
CA ALA A 163 19.13 -5.94 -3.92
C ALA A 163 20.55 -5.92 -4.50
N GLY A 164 21.49 -5.29 -3.79
CA GLY A 164 22.82 -4.99 -4.29
C GLY A 164 22.81 -4.02 -5.49
N GLY A 165 23.99 -3.62 -5.95
CA GLY A 165 24.12 -2.63 -7.03
C GLY A 165 23.57 -3.10 -8.38
N LEU A 166 23.76 -4.38 -8.72
CA LEU A 166 23.29 -4.95 -9.99
C LEU A 166 21.77 -5.12 -10.03
N GLY A 167 21.15 -5.53 -8.92
CA GLY A 167 19.69 -5.62 -8.81
C GLY A 167 19.03 -4.24 -8.93
N LEU A 168 19.62 -3.21 -8.32
CA LEU A 168 19.13 -1.84 -8.43
C LEU A 168 19.25 -1.30 -9.86
N ALA A 169 20.37 -1.54 -10.55
CA ALA A 169 20.56 -1.13 -11.94
C ALA A 169 19.52 -1.79 -12.87
N GLN A 170 19.28 -3.09 -12.69
CA GLN A 170 18.26 -3.82 -13.43
C GLN A 170 16.85 -3.28 -13.13
N ALA A 171 16.52 -3.04 -11.86
CA ALA A 171 15.23 -2.50 -11.47
C ALA A 171 14.99 -1.11 -12.07
N LEU A 172 16.01 -0.24 -12.11
CA LEU A 172 15.93 1.07 -12.75
C LEU A 172 15.59 0.96 -14.23
N VAL A 173 16.30 0.09 -14.96
CA VAL A 173 16.04 -0.12 -16.40
C VAL A 173 14.62 -0.61 -16.63
N VAL A 174 14.16 -1.61 -15.86
CA VAL A 174 12.80 -2.15 -16.00
C VAL A 174 11.74 -1.12 -15.65
N VAL A 175 11.86 -0.45 -14.51
CA VAL A 175 10.88 0.56 -14.06
C VAL A 175 10.76 1.67 -15.09
N ILE A 176 11.87 2.25 -15.55
CA ILE A 176 11.85 3.33 -16.56
C ILE A 176 11.23 2.83 -17.87
N SER A 177 11.63 1.66 -18.36
CA SER A 177 11.14 1.11 -19.63
C SER A 177 9.64 0.84 -19.59
N VAL A 178 9.17 0.15 -18.55
CA VAL A 178 7.77 -0.23 -18.38
C VAL A 178 6.92 1.02 -18.12
N TRP A 179 7.39 1.94 -17.28
CA TRP A 179 6.66 3.18 -16.98
C TRP A 179 6.47 4.02 -18.23
N TYR A 180 7.52 4.24 -19.02
CA TYR A 180 7.43 5.03 -20.25
C TYR A 180 6.53 4.36 -21.29
N PHE A 181 6.64 3.04 -21.45
CA PHE A 181 5.78 2.29 -22.37
C PHE A 181 4.31 2.35 -21.95
N ALA A 182 4.01 2.13 -20.66
CA ALA A 182 2.66 2.23 -20.13
C ALA A 182 2.09 3.65 -20.26
N PHE A 183 2.89 4.67 -19.98
CA PHE A 183 2.50 6.07 -20.11
C PHE A 183 2.18 6.42 -21.56
N TRP A 184 3.06 6.03 -22.49
CA TRP A 184 2.85 6.21 -23.93
C TRP A 184 1.58 5.50 -24.41
N LEU A 185 1.35 4.27 -23.96
CA LEU A 185 0.17 3.50 -24.34
C LEU A 185 -1.12 4.14 -23.81
N CYS A 186 -1.14 4.58 -22.55
CA CYS A 186 -2.27 5.28 -21.95
C CYS A 186 -2.58 6.59 -22.69
N LYS A 187 -1.54 7.35 -23.05
CA LYS A 187 -1.68 8.57 -23.86
C LYS A 187 -2.26 8.27 -25.25
N LYS A 188 -1.81 7.20 -25.90
CA LYS A 188 -2.33 6.78 -27.21
C LYS A 188 -3.81 6.35 -27.14
N LEU A 189 -4.22 5.77 -26.02
CA LEU A 189 -5.60 5.38 -25.75
C LEU A 189 -6.48 6.53 -25.22
N ASN A 190 -5.95 7.76 -25.14
CA ASN A 190 -6.64 8.94 -24.62
C ASN A 190 -7.20 8.76 -23.20
N ILE A 191 -6.48 8.03 -22.35
CA ILE A 191 -6.82 7.88 -20.93
C ILE A 191 -6.53 9.21 -20.21
N ASP A 192 -7.31 9.54 -19.18
CA ASP A 192 -7.10 10.77 -18.40
C ASP A 192 -5.71 10.81 -17.76
N SER A 193 -5.20 12.02 -17.51
CA SER A 193 -3.83 12.23 -17.02
C SER A 193 -3.58 11.61 -15.65
N GLU A 194 -4.55 11.67 -14.73
CA GLU A 194 -4.41 11.08 -13.40
C GLU A 194 -4.38 9.55 -13.47
N LEU A 195 -5.30 8.92 -14.20
CA LEU A 195 -5.28 7.46 -14.43
C LEU A 195 -4.00 7.03 -15.15
N THR A 196 -3.57 7.79 -16.15
CA THR A 196 -2.33 7.52 -16.88
C THR A 196 -1.13 7.44 -15.93
N MET A 197 -0.97 8.42 -15.03
CA MET A 197 0.11 8.43 -14.05
C MET A 197 -0.02 7.26 -13.05
N MET A 198 -1.22 7.03 -12.53
CA MET A 198 -1.47 5.95 -11.57
C MET A 198 -1.22 4.56 -12.17
N ILE A 199 -1.74 4.27 -13.37
CA ILE A 199 -1.57 2.98 -14.05
C ILE A 199 -0.10 2.75 -14.41
N SER A 200 0.57 3.75 -14.97
CA SER A 200 1.98 3.63 -15.38
C SER A 200 2.88 3.36 -14.18
N SER A 201 2.59 3.99 -13.04
CA SER A 201 3.32 3.76 -11.79
C SER A 201 3.00 2.39 -11.18
N ALA A 202 1.73 1.99 -11.21
CA ALA A 202 1.29 0.70 -10.68
C ALA A 202 2.00 -0.46 -11.36
N VAL A 203 1.96 -0.52 -12.69
CA VAL A 203 2.49 -1.65 -13.48
C VAL A 203 4.01 -1.71 -13.56
N SER A 204 4.71 -0.61 -13.23
CA SER A 204 6.18 -0.55 -13.35
C SER A 204 6.93 -0.84 -12.06
N ILE A 205 6.27 -0.71 -10.91
CA ILE A 205 6.92 -0.78 -9.58
C ILE A 205 6.32 -1.93 -8.76
N CYS A 206 5.27 -1.65 -7.99
CA CYS A 206 4.75 -2.54 -6.97
C CYS A 206 3.22 -2.55 -6.89
N GLY A 207 2.57 -2.19 -7.99
CA GLY A 207 1.13 -2.23 -8.12
C GLY A 207 0.43 -1.23 -7.21
N VAL A 208 -0.17 -1.76 -6.16
CA VAL A 208 -1.08 -1.03 -5.26
C VAL A 208 -0.37 0.12 -4.54
N SER A 209 0.79 -0.14 -3.92
CA SER A 209 1.52 0.89 -3.17
C SER A 209 2.00 2.02 -4.09
N ALA A 210 2.38 1.70 -5.33
CA ALA A 210 2.76 2.69 -6.32
C ALA A 210 1.56 3.52 -6.80
N ALA A 211 0.40 2.90 -7.04
CA ALA A 211 -0.82 3.64 -7.36
C ALA A 211 -1.22 4.61 -6.23
N ILE A 212 -1.14 4.16 -4.98
CA ILE A 212 -1.45 4.96 -3.79
C ILE A 212 -0.46 6.13 -3.65
N ALA A 213 0.84 5.87 -3.78
CA ALA A 213 1.88 6.89 -3.71
C ALA A 213 1.71 7.95 -4.81
N THR A 214 1.48 7.51 -6.05
CA THR A 214 1.26 8.41 -7.19
C THR A 214 -0.02 9.22 -7.02
N SER A 215 -1.12 8.61 -6.59
CA SER A 215 -2.37 9.33 -6.29
C SER A 215 -2.17 10.39 -5.21
N GLY A 216 -1.45 10.07 -4.13
CA GLY A 216 -1.10 11.05 -3.09
C GLY A 216 -0.19 12.18 -3.58
N ALA A 217 0.76 11.88 -4.47
CA ALA A 217 1.69 12.84 -5.05
C ALA A 217 1.04 13.84 -6.02
N ILE A 218 0.05 13.38 -6.81
CA ILE A 218 -0.66 14.21 -7.80
C ILE A 218 -2.00 14.76 -7.29
N LYS A 219 -2.37 14.45 -6.04
CA LYS A 219 -3.71 14.73 -5.46
C LYS A 219 -4.85 14.15 -6.31
N GLY A 220 -4.66 12.94 -6.81
CA GLY A 220 -5.58 12.28 -7.74
C GLY A 220 -6.88 11.81 -7.08
N ASP A 221 -7.91 11.63 -7.90
CA ASP A 221 -9.24 11.20 -7.42
C ASP A 221 -9.24 9.79 -6.79
N SER A 222 -9.87 9.67 -5.62
CA SER A 222 -9.95 8.41 -4.85
C SER A 222 -10.71 7.26 -5.54
N LYS A 223 -11.68 7.57 -6.41
CA LYS A 223 -12.40 6.57 -7.21
C LYS A 223 -11.50 6.02 -8.32
N LYS A 224 -10.76 6.90 -8.99
CA LYS A 224 -9.77 6.50 -10.00
C LYS A 224 -8.69 5.60 -9.38
N LEU A 225 -8.17 5.98 -8.21
CA LEU A 225 -7.25 5.14 -7.45
C LEU A 225 -7.84 3.74 -7.17
N SER A 226 -9.09 3.69 -6.70
CA SER A 226 -9.78 2.42 -6.41
C SER A 226 -9.91 1.53 -7.66
N TYR A 227 -10.14 2.13 -8.83
CA TYR A 227 -10.21 1.43 -10.11
C TYR A 227 -8.85 0.82 -10.50
N VAL A 228 -7.77 1.59 -10.40
CA VAL A 228 -6.40 1.11 -10.69
C VAL A 228 -6.02 -0.03 -9.74
N ILE A 229 -6.26 0.13 -8.44
CA ILE A 229 -6.00 -0.92 -7.45
C ILE A 229 -6.77 -2.20 -7.80
N SER A 230 -8.04 -2.09 -8.19
CA SER A 230 -8.84 -3.24 -8.59
C SER A 230 -8.27 -3.95 -9.81
N MET A 231 -7.85 -3.20 -10.83
CA MET A 231 -7.23 -3.75 -12.03
C MET A 231 -5.94 -4.51 -11.71
N VAL A 232 -5.06 -3.93 -10.90
CA VAL A 232 -3.80 -4.56 -10.48
C VAL A 232 -4.08 -5.89 -9.79
N LEU A 233 -5.02 -5.90 -8.84
CA LEU A 233 -5.32 -7.09 -8.03
C LEU A 233 -6.00 -8.19 -8.85
N ILE A 234 -6.94 -7.83 -9.72
CA ILE A 234 -7.60 -8.79 -10.63
C ILE A 234 -6.59 -9.39 -11.62
N THR A 235 -5.62 -8.60 -12.08
CA THR A 235 -4.61 -9.06 -13.05
C THR A 235 -3.51 -9.90 -12.38
N ALA A 236 -3.18 -9.62 -11.11
CA ALA A 236 -2.16 -10.36 -10.38
C ALA A 236 -2.52 -11.85 -10.15
N ILE A 237 -3.80 -12.15 -9.90
CA ILE A 237 -4.28 -13.52 -9.64
C ILE A 237 -3.97 -14.48 -10.81
N PRO A 238 -4.37 -14.20 -12.07
CA PRO A 238 -4.04 -15.08 -13.19
C PRO A 238 -2.53 -15.11 -13.43
N MET A 239 -1.83 -13.97 -13.35
CA MET A 239 -0.37 -13.94 -13.59
C MET A 239 0.39 -14.85 -12.63
N MET A 240 0.01 -14.87 -11.35
CA MET A 240 0.58 -15.72 -10.32
C MET A 240 0.52 -17.22 -10.69
N ILE A 241 -0.56 -17.65 -11.33
CA ILE A 241 -0.78 -19.04 -11.71
C ILE A 241 -0.12 -19.30 -13.06
N PHE A 242 -0.48 -18.52 -14.09
CA PHE A 242 -0.08 -18.80 -15.47
C PHE A 242 1.41 -18.59 -15.73
N MET A 243 2.07 -17.58 -15.13
CA MET A 243 3.48 -17.32 -15.42
C MET A 243 4.42 -18.48 -15.03
N PRO A 244 4.32 -19.08 -13.83
CA PRO A 244 5.05 -20.30 -13.49
C PRO A 244 4.82 -21.45 -14.48
N TYR A 245 3.57 -21.70 -14.89
CA TYR A 245 3.26 -22.77 -15.85
C TYR A 245 3.85 -22.50 -17.23
N ILE A 246 3.80 -21.24 -17.70
CA ILE A 246 4.41 -20.84 -18.97
C ILE A 246 5.93 -21.02 -18.89
N ALA A 247 6.56 -20.59 -17.80
CA ALA A 247 8.00 -20.76 -17.62
C ALA A 247 8.42 -22.24 -17.61
N HIS A 248 7.62 -23.10 -16.97
CA HIS A 248 7.84 -24.55 -16.99
C HIS A 248 7.65 -25.13 -18.40
N TYR A 249 6.63 -24.71 -19.13
CA TYR A 249 6.39 -25.16 -20.52
C TYR A 249 7.56 -24.83 -21.45
N PHE A 250 8.15 -23.63 -21.31
CA PHE A 250 9.32 -23.21 -22.08
C PHE A 250 10.66 -23.68 -21.48
N ASN A 251 10.66 -24.45 -20.40
CA ASN A 251 11.86 -24.92 -19.69
C ASN A 251 12.84 -23.80 -19.32
N PHE A 252 12.31 -22.66 -18.87
CA PHE A 252 13.16 -21.55 -18.44
C PHE A 252 13.94 -21.88 -17.17
N PRO A 253 15.24 -21.49 -17.09
CA PRO A 253 16.01 -21.61 -15.86
C PRO A 253 15.34 -20.88 -14.69
N GLN A 254 15.49 -21.39 -13.47
CA GLN A 254 14.87 -20.79 -12.28
C GLN A 254 15.28 -19.33 -12.08
N GLN A 255 16.49 -18.94 -12.50
CA GLN A 255 16.98 -17.57 -12.39
C GLN A 255 16.22 -16.61 -13.30
N VAL A 256 15.98 -17.03 -14.55
CA VAL A 256 15.23 -16.24 -15.53
C VAL A 256 13.77 -16.16 -15.13
N THR A 257 13.19 -17.30 -14.73
CA THR A 257 11.81 -17.38 -14.24
C THR A 257 11.62 -16.49 -13.02
N GLY A 258 12.51 -16.57 -12.03
CA GLY A 258 12.47 -15.73 -10.84
C GLY A 258 12.53 -14.24 -11.18
N ALA A 259 13.46 -13.83 -12.05
CA ALA A 259 13.57 -12.44 -12.48
C ALA A 259 12.32 -11.95 -13.22
N TRP A 260 11.72 -12.80 -14.06
CA TRP A 260 10.49 -12.49 -14.78
C TRP A 260 9.29 -12.35 -13.83
N LEU A 261 9.08 -13.32 -12.93
CA LEU A 261 8.01 -13.28 -11.93
C LEU A 261 8.12 -12.04 -11.03
N GLY A 262 9.32 -11.77 -10.50
CA GLY A 262 9.57 -10.62 -9.64
C GLY A 262 9.40 -9.29 -10.36
N GLY A 263 9.81 -9.21 -11.62
CA GLY A 263 9.74 -7.98 -12.40
C GLY A 263 8.35 -7.67 -12.96
N SER A 264 7.46 -8.67 -13.10
CA SER A 264 6.16 -8.51 -13.77
C SER A 264 4.94 -8.64 -12.87
N ILE A 265 4.98 -9.44 -11.80
CA ILE A 265 3.82 -9.59 -10.92
C ILE A 265 3.78 -8.42 -9.95
N ASP A 266 2.69 -7.65 -9.97
CA ASP A 266 2.58 -6.36 -9.28
C ASP A 266 2.25 -6.43 -7.78
N THR A 267 2.26 -7.62 -7.17
CA THR A 267 2.06 -7.77 -5.73
C THR A 267 3.11 -8.69 -5.12
N THR A 268 3.70 -8.25 -3.99
CA THR A 268 4.75 -9.02 -3.31
C THR A 268 4.26 -10.40 -2.87
N GLY A 269 3.00 -10.50 -2.43
CA GLY A 269 2.39 -11.78 -2.05
C GLY A 269 2.36 -12.76 -3.22
N ALA A 270 1.85 -12.32 -4.38
CA ALA A 270 1.74 -13.17 -5.55
C ALA A 270 3.11 -13.52 -6.16
N VAL A 271 4.11 -12.64 -6.06
CA VAL A 271 5.51 -12.93 -6.44
C VAL A 271 6.08 -14.07 -5.59
N VAL A 272 5.89 -14.01 -4.28
CA VAL A 272 6.38 -15.05 -3.35
C VAL A 272 5.64 -16.37 -3.59
N ALA A 273 4.31 -16.33 -3.76
CA ALA A 273 3.51 -17.51 -4.05
C ALA A 273 3.94 -18.16 -5.38
N SER A 274 3.99 -17.39 -6.47
CA SER A 274 4.41 -17.90 -7.79
C SER A 274 5.86 -18.41 -7.80
N GLY A 275 6.78 -17.71 -7.13
CA GLY A 275 8.17 -18.15 -6.98
C GLY A 275 8.29 -19.48 -6.26
N SER A 276 7.50 -19.67 -5.19
CA SER A 276 7.47 -20.92 -4.43
C SER A 276 6.94 -22.12 -5.24
N LEU A 277 6.10 -21.89 -6.25
CA LEU A 277 5.63 -22.94 -7.17
C LEU A 277 6.73 -23.42 -8.14
N VAL A 278 7.74 -22.58 -8.40
CA VAL A 278 8.83 -22.90 -9.34
C VAL A 278 10.02 -23.54 -8.61
N GLY A 279 10.43 -22.99 -7.48
CA GLY A 279 11.56 -23.49 -6.69
C GLY A 279 12.21 -22.44 -5.79
N GLU A 280 13.10 -22.88 -4.90
CA GLU A 280 13.74 -22.00 -3.91
C GLU A 280 14.60 -20.89 -4.55
N GLU A 281 15.31 -21.21 -5.65
CA GLU A 281 16.15 -20.23 -6.34
C GLU A 281 15.30 -19.17 -7.05
N ALA A 282 14.22 -19.60 -7.71
CA ALA A 282 13.25 -18.71 -8.34
C ALA A 282 12.59 -17.78 -7.31
N LEU A 283 12.18 -18.31 -6.16
CA LEU A 283 11.62 -17.54 -5.04
C LEU A 283 12.61 -16.49 -4.52
N LYS A 284 13.87 -16.87 -4.31
CA LYS A 284 14.90 -15.96 -3.82
C LYS A 284 15.11 -14.80 -4.81
N ILE A 285 15.26 -15.12 -6.10
CA ILE A 285 15.54 -14.12 -7.13
C ILE A 285 14.32 -13.22 -7.37
N SER A 286 13.10 -13.79 -7.45
CA SER A 286 11.88 -13.01 -7.66
C SER A 286 11.63 -12.01 -6.53
N THR A 287 11.89 -12.43 -5.30
CA THR A 287 11.81 -11.58 -4.11
C THR A 287 12.83 -10.44 -4.16
N ILE A 288 14.09 -10.73 -4.54
CA ILE A 288 15.14 -9.71 -4.66
C ILE A 288 14.78 -8.68 -5.75
N VAL A 289 14.36 -9.13 -6.93
CA VAL A 289 13.96 -8.23 -8.03
C VAL A 289 12.79 -7.35 -7.61
N LYS A 290 11.78 -7.92 -6.97
CA LYS A 290 10.61 -7.15 -6.52
C LYS A 290 10.94 -6.12 -5.46
N PHE A 291 11.76 -6.49 -4.47
CA PHE A 291 12.22 -5.55 -3.47
C PHE A 291 13.11 -4.44 -4.07
N SER A 292 13.93 -4.77 -5.07
CA SER A 292 14.70 -3.76 -5.82
C SER A 292 13.81 -2.72 -6.48
N GLN A 293 12.66 -3.12 -7.04
CA GLN A 293 11.66 -2.19 -7.58
C GLN A 293 11.01 -1.35 -6.46
N ASN A 294 10.66 -1.96 -5.32
CA ASN A 294 10.04 -1.25 -4.20
C ASN A 294 10.91 -0.10 -3.67
N VAL A 295 12.24 -0.25 -3.67
CA VAL A 295 13.19 0.80 -3.28
C VAL A 295 13.01 2.07 -4.12
N LEU A 296 12.70 1.92 -5.41
CA LEU A 296 12.57 3.03 -6.33
C LEU A 296 11.27 3.82 -6.14
N LEU A 297 10.32 3.31 -5.34
CA LEU A 297 9.02 3.94 -5.11
C LEU A 297 9.15 5.37 -4.59
N GLY A 298 10.02 5.61 -3.60
CA GLY A 298 10.18 6.94 -3.01
C GLY A 298 10.73 7.96 -4.02
N ILE A 299 11.74 7.57 -4.79
CA ILE A 299 12.34 8.40 -5.84
C ILE A 299 11.32 8.66 -6.96
N ALA A 300 10.59 7.64 -7.38
CA ALA A 300 9.56 7.75 -8.41
C ALA A 300 8.42 8.67 -7.97
N ALA A 301 7.91 8.53 -6.74
CA ALA A 301 6.86 9.39 -6.20
C ALA A 301 7.30 10.86 -6.14
N PHE A 302 8.55 11.13 -5.75
CA PHE A 302 9.12 12.47 -5.78
C PHE A 302 9.21 13.02 -7.20
N ALA A 303 9.78 12.26 -8.14
CA ALA A 303 9.90 12.67 -9.54
C ALA A 303 8.53 12.96 -10.18
N ILE A 304 7.54 12.11 -9.89
CA ILE A 304 6.15 12.29 -10.32
C ILE A 304 5.54 13.58 -9.74
N SER A 305 5.75 13.84 -8.45
CA SER A 305 5.25 15.05 -7.79
C SER A 305 5.83 16.33 -8.43
N VAL A 306 7.14 16.33 -8.69
CA VAL A 306 7.83 17.43 -9.38
C VAL A 306 7.27 17.61 -10.78
N TYR A 307 7.24 16.54 -11.60
CA TYR A 307 6.70 16.58 -12.96
C TYR A 307 5.26 17.12 -13.00
N TRP A 308 4.41 16.67 -12.07
CA TRP A 308 3.01 17.06 -12.01
C TRP A 308 2.84 18.55 -11.72
N THR A 309 3.65 19.09 -10.81
CA THR A 309 3.63 20.50 -10.39
C THR A 309 4.14 21.45 -11.47
N TYR A 310 5.02 20.98 -12.36
CA TYR A 310 5.49 21.79 -13.50
C TYR A 310 4.55 21.75 -14.70
N THR A 311 3.72 20.70 -14.82
CA THR A 311 2.88 20.48 -16.01
C THR A 311 1.43 20.95 -15.79
N ASN A 312 0.99 21.15 -14.55
CA ASN A 312 -0.34 21.62 -14.16
C ASN A 312 -0.25 22.70 -13.09
#